data_AF-A0A2M9A7B0-F1
#
_entry.id   AF-A0A2M9A7B0-F1
#
_cell.length_a   1.000
_cell.length_b   1.000
_cell.length_c   1.000
_cell.angle_alpha   90.00
_cell.angle_beta   90.00
_cell.angle_gamma   90.00
#
_symmetry.space_group_name_H-M   'P 1'
#
loop_
_entity.id
_entity.type
_entity.pdbx_description
1 polymer ?
#
loop_
_entity_poly.entity_id
_entity_poly.type
_entity_poly.pdbx_seq_one_letter_code
_entity_poly.pdbx_strand_id
1 'polypeptide(L)'
;MFAWISEYPETTVLALIVVGLLFYVWKMKKDFFSPASVYIFFQCMTLSIAYLQMDKAMTPFHLKTWGVWIGALASFTSACLLYQWVDFQRNSLQKEPEEDSFEKIRRFYNWKWHFVFAGVTLTLYLVGVFSIIQNVGTLILFSGNPSYWTSPKINYGISAHLFSSAPLVAMLFGVGMFKSVNPFRLSRWISRVIAPSICVLSVCAYPSRTSLFMCVGFLAILFNFLRKRISVLLIAAFLALGISAFVFVASARSQYAGSNSMQSMTMDMAMTMPYRYVANNYWNLDYALNPPTDREIHPFTYGIDFFSGMLDYLRVSGSLKNSFGWDGVFNESVQKIPGYNTTGYLWEVYKDFGLFGCFLVPFLVGLALSVFYARLKRQMTIRRVMLYVMLIYFVGFWFFIAGYKQGIFWVWAVILWAVSTLCDLRPKTLCPGEVDKEQNAESRVAG
;
A
#
# COMPACT_ATOMS: atom_id res chain seq x y z
N MET A 1 -25.90 6.19 -21.46
CA MET A 1 -25.88 5.37 -20.22
C MET A 1 -26.37 3.96 -20.46
N PHE A 2 -27.61 3.72 -20.92
CA PHE A 2 -28.11 2.35 -21.14
C PHE A 2 -27.27 1.50 -22.12
N ALA A 3 -26.74 2.10 -23.19
CA ALA A 3 -25.82 1.43 -24.12
C ALA A 3 -24.53 0.93 -23.43
N TRP A 4 -24.00 1.68 -22.46
CA TRP A 4 -22.79 1.31 -21.73
C TRP A 4 -23.04 0.17 -20.74
N ILE A 5 -24.26 0.10 -20.18
CA ILE A 5 -24.70 -1.00 -19.32
C ILE A 5 -24.83 -2.30 -20.12
N SER A 6 -25.32 -2.23 -21.35
CA SER A 6 -25.39 -3.40 -22.24
C SER A 6 -24.02 -3.82 -22.79
N GLU A 7 -23.10 -2.87 -22.97
CA GLU A 7 -21.77 -3.15 -23.53
C GLU A 7 -20.78 -3.66 -22.46
N TYR A 8 -20.85 -3.15 -21.22
CA TYR A 8 -19.99 -3.55 -20.11
C TYR A 8 -20.80 -3.82 -18.82
N PRO A 9 -21.57 -4.92 -18.77
CA PRO A 9 -22.45 -5.21 -17.64
C PRO A 9 -21.66 -5.46 -16.35
N GLU A 10 -20.54 -6.18 -16.38
CA GLU A 10 -19.70 -6.49 -15.21
C GLU A 10 -19.09 -5.22 -14.63
N THR A 11 -18.50 -4.38 -15.49
CA THR A 11 -17.95 -3.07 -15.12
C THR A 11 -19.00 -2.23 -14.41
N THR A 12 -20.21 -2.19 -14.97
CA THR A 12 -21.33 -1.41 -14.42
C THR A 12 -21.72 -1.92 -13.03
N VAL A 13 -21.92 -3.22 -12.87
CA VAL A 13 -22.31 -3.80 -11.57
C VAL A 13 -21.24 -3.54 -10.51
N LEU A 14 -19.96 -3.77 -10.84
CA LEU A 14 -18.85 -3.54 -9.93
C LEU A 14 -18.69 -2.06 -9.56
N ALA A 15 -18.86 -1.14 -10.52
CA ALA A 15 -18.83 0.30 -10.28
C ALA A 15 -20.00 0.74 -9.38
N LEU A 16 -21.20 0.17 -9.57
CA LEU A 16 -22.35 0.42 -8.70
C LEU A 16 -22.10 -0.06 -7.27
N ILE A 17 -21.44 -1.21 -7.07
CA ILE A 17 -21.03 -1.68 -5.75
C ILE A 17 -20.07 -0.67 -5.09
N VAL A 18 -19.09 -0.16 -5.83
CA VAL A 18 -18.15 0.86 -5.34
C VAL A 18 -18.88 2.15 -4.94
N VAL A 19 -19.75 2.67 -5.81
CA VAL A 19 -20.53 3.88 -5.53
C VAL A 19 -21.47 3.67 -4.33
N GLY A 20 -22.14 2.52 -4.28
CA GLY A 20 -23.01 2.13 -3.17
C GLY A 20 -22.26 2.04 -1.85
N LEU A 21 -21.06 1.46 -1.85
CA LEU A 21 -20.18 1.39 -0.67
C LEU A 21 -19.73 2.78 -0.22
N LEU A 22 -19.30 3.63 -1.15
CA LEU A 22 -18.93 5.02 -0.85
C LEU A 22 -20.11 5.80 -0.26
N PHE A 23 -21.30 5.69 -0.86
CA PHE A 23 -22.52 6.29 -0.36
C PHE A 23 -22.88 5.77 1.04
N TYR A 24 -22.77 4.46 1.26
CA TYR A 24 -22.99 3.84 2.56
C TYR A 24 -22.02 4.38 3.63
N VAL A 25 -20.73 4.45 3.31
CA VAL A 25 -19.70 5.00 4.21
C VAL A 25 -20.00 6.47 4.53
N TRP A 26 -20.38 7.27 3.53
CA TRP A 26 -20.74 8.67 3.69
C TRP A 26 -22.00 8.85 4.54
N LYS A 27 -23.11 8.19 4.19
CA LYS A 27 -24.41 8.28 4.87
C LYS A 27 -24.35 7.81 6.31
N MET A 28 -23.67 6.69 6.56
CA MET A 28 -23.51 6.12 7.91
C MET A 28 -22.36 6.75 8.69
N LYS A 29 -21.65 7.73 8.11
CA LYS A 29 -20.44 8.37 8.69
C LYS A 29 -19.40 7.33 9.17
N LYS A 30 -19.33 6.18 8.49
CA LYS A 30 -18.39 5.11 8.82
C LYS A 30 -16.98 5.52 8.40
N ASP A 31 -16.00 4.82 8.96
CA ASP A 31 -14.60 5.00 8.57
C ASP A 31 -14.32 4.19 7.32
N PHE A 32 -13.90 4.86 6.24
CA PHE A 32 -13.57 4.20 4.98
C PHE A 32 -12.43 3.18 5.15
N PHE A 33 -11.47 3.47 6.03
CA PHE A 33 -10.30 2.61 6.25
C PHE A 33 -10.60 1.41 7.17
N SER A 34 -11.86 1.02 7.32
CA SER A 34 -12.20 -0.28 7.91
C SER A 34 -11.80 -1.42 6.95
N PRO A 35 -11.41 -2.60 7.45
CA PRO A 35 -10.86 -3.68 6.60
C PRO A 35 -11.80 -4.07 5.44
N ALA A 36 -13.08 -4.31 5.74
CA ALA A 36 -14.07 -4.70 4.74
C ALA A 36 -14.29 -3.62 3.68
N SER A 37 -14.42 -2.35 4.09
CA SER A 37 -14.62 -1.24 3.16
C SER A 37 -13.46 -1.10 2.18
N VAL A 38 -12.21 -1.11 2.67
CA VAL A 38 -11.02 -1.00 1.82
C VAL A 38 -10.97 -2.18 0.85
N TYR A 39 -11.14 -3.39 1.35
CA TYR A 39 -11.02 -4.59 0.53
C TYR A 39 -12.09 -4.65 -0.57
N ILE A 40 -13.37 -4.44 -0.25
CA ILE A 40 -14.45 -4.40 -1.24
C ILE A 40 -14.21 -3.27 -2.25
N PHE A 41 -13.87 -2.07 -1.77
CA PHE A 41 -13.64 -0.91 -2.63
C PHE A 41 -12.57 -1.19 -3.68
N PHE A 42 -11.38 -1.61 -3.26
CA PHE A 42 -10.27 -1.80 -4.18
C PHE A 42 -10.46 -3.03 -5.08
N GLN A 43 -11.01 -4.14 -4.57
CA GLN A 43 -11.34 -5.32 -5.37
C GLN A 43 -12.33 -4.97 -6.49
N CYS A 44 -13.48 -4.39 -6.16
CA CYS A 44 -14.50 -4.07 -7.15
C CYS A 44 -14.06 -2.95 -8.10
N MET A 45 -13.37 -1.92 -7.60
CA MET A 45 -12.89 -0.81 -8.44
C MET A 45 -11.87 -1.30 -9.48
N THR A 46 -10.89 -2.10 -9.06
CA THR A 46 -9.84 -2.56 -9.98
C THR A 46 -10.34 -3.62 -10.96
N LEU A 47 -11.26 -4.49 -10.54
CA LEU A 47 -11.91 -5.43 -11.46
C LEU A 47 -12.84 -4.70 -12.44
N SER A 48 -13.57 -3.68 -11.99
CA SER A 48 -14.39 -2.82 -12.85
C SER A 48 -13.53 -2.17 -13.94
N ILE A 49 -12.36 -1.63 -13.57
CA ILE A 49 -11.41 -1.10 -14.55
C ILE A 49 -10.96 -2.21 -15.51
N ALA A 50 -10.60 -3.40 -15.02
CA ALA A 50 -10.14 -4.50 -15.87
C ALA A 50 -11.17 -4.96 -16.92
N TYR A 51 -12.47 -4.89 -16.58
CA TYR A 51 -13.57 -5.25 -17.48
C TYR A 51 -13.96 -4.17 -18.49
N LEU A 52 -13.28 -3.01 -18.51
CA LEU A 52 -13.39 -2.07 -19.64
C LEU A 52 -12.80 -2.64 -20.94
N GLN A 53 -12.01 -3.72 -20.86
CA GLN A 53 -11.45 -4.45 -22.02
C GLN A 53 -10.80 -3.54 -23.07
N MET A 54 -10.09 -2.49 -22.63
CA MET A 54 -9.43 -1.54 -23.53
C MET A 54 -8.33 -2.20 -24.39
N ASP A 55 -7.82 -3.36 -23.98
CA ASP A 55 -6.88 -4.17 -24.76
C ASP A 55 -7.60 -5.36 -25.39
N LYS A 56 -7.49 -5.52 -26.72
CA LYS A 56 -8.19 -6.55 -27.50
C LYS A 56 -7.84 -7.98 -27.09
N ALA A 57 -6.70 -8.19 -26.44
CA ALA A 57 -6.32 -9.51 -26.00
C ALA A 57 -7.08 -9.96 -24.73
N MET A 58 -7.74 -9.03 -24.03
CA MET A 58 -8.46 -9.33 -22.80
C MET A 58 -9.72 -10.15 -23.07
N THR A 59 -9.86 -11.22 -22.30
CA THR A 59 -10.96 -12.19 -22.41
C THR A 59 -11.79 -12.15 -21.13
N PRO A 60 -13.10 -12.42 -21.20
CA PRO A 60 -13.93 -12.61 -20.03
C PRO A 60 -13.38 -13.71 -19.12
N PHE A 61 -13.62 -13.62 -17.81
CA PHE A 61 -13.21 -14.67 -16.88
C PHE A 61 -13.96 -15.97 -17.12
N HIS A 62 -13.24 -17.07 -16.93
CA HIS A 62 -13.85 -18.37 -16.77
C HIS A 62 -14.60 -18.46 -15.43
N LEU A 63 -15.58 -19.36 -15.37
CA LEU A 63 -16.39 -19.57 -14.16
C LEU A 63 -15.53 -19.92 -12.93
N LYS A 64 -14.45 -20.69 -13.13
CA LYS A 64 -13.48 -21.01 -12.07
C LYS A 64 -12.85 -19.76 -11.47
N THR A 65 -12.43 -18.81 -12.31
CA THR A 65 -11.82 -17.54 -11.89
C THR A 65 -12.81 -16.67 -11.14
N TRP A 66 -14.06 -16.59 -11.62
CA TRP A 66 -15.15 -15.95 -10.89
C TRP A 66 -15.36 -16.58 -9.51
N GLY A 67 -15.38 -17.90 -9.41
CA GLY A 67 -15.52 -18.62 -8.14
C GLY A 67 -14.39 -18.30 -7.15
N VAL A 68 -13.14 -18.27 -7.63
CA VAL A 68 -11.96 -17.90 -6.81
C VAL A 68 -12.08 -16.46 -6.33
N TRP A 69 -12.37 -15.51 -7.22
CA TRP A 69 -12.46 -14.09 -6.87
C TRP A 69 -13.63 -13.79 -5.91
N ILE A 70 -14.85 -14.26 -6.24
CA ILE A 70 -16.04 -14.06 -5.41
C ILE A 70 -15.86 -14.74 -4.05
N GLY A 71 -15.36 -15.98 -4.03
CA GLY A 71 -15.19 -16.69 -2.77
C GLY A 71 -14.09 -16.06 -1.90
N ALA A 72 -13.01 -15.52 -2.48
CA ALA A 72 -12.05 -14.73 -1.73
C ALA A 72 -12.67 -13.44 -1.16
N LEU A 73 -13.53 -12.77 -1.94
CA LEU A 73 -14.29 -11.59 -1.49
C LEU A 73 -15.21 -11.92 -0.31
N ALA A 74 -16.02 -12.96 -0.46
CA ALA A 74 -16.94 -13.46 0.57
C ALA A 74 -16.18 -13.95 1.82
N SER A 75 -15.05 -14.62 1.63
CA SER A 75 -14.23 -15.14 2.72
C SER A 75 -13.64 -14.02 3.58
N PHE A 76 -13.01 -13.01 2.97
CA PHE A 76 -12.48 -11.86 3.70
C PHE A 76 -13.58 -11.08 4.44
N THR A 77 -14.70 -10.83 3.76
CA THR A 77 -15.81 -10.03 4.31
C THR A 77 -16.55 -10.77 5.41
N SER A 78 -16.80 -12.07 5.27
CA SER A 78 -17.39 -12.92 6.31
C SER A 78 -16.51 -12.96 7.57
N ALA A 79 -15.18 -13.03 7.44
CA ALA A 79 -14.26 -12.93 8.57
C ALA A 79 -14.38 -11.58 9.30
N CYS A 80 -14.48 -10.49 8.55
CA CYS A 80 -14.68 -9.15 9.12
C CYS A 80 -16.01 -9.04 9.88
N LEU A 81 -17.09 -9.56 9.29
CA LEU A 81 -18.43 -9.55 9.89
C LEU A 81 -18.51 -10.46 11.13
N LEU A 82 -17.91 -11.65 11.07
CA LEU A 82 -17.81 -12.57 12.20
C LEU A 82 -17.14 -11.89 13.39
N TYR A 83 -16.00 -11.23 13.16
CA TYR A 83 -15.34 -10.49 14.23
C TYR A 83 -16.21 -9.37 14.78
N GLN A 84 -16.82 -8.56 13.91
CA GLN A 84 -17.71 -7.47 14.35
C GLN A 84 -18.87 -7.98 15.20
N TRP A 85 -19.44 -9.14 14.86
CA TRP A 85 -20.52 -9.74 15.64
C TRP A 85 -20.05 -10.16 17.04
N VAL A 86 -18.91 -10.84 17.13
CA VAL A 86 -18.29 -11.24 18.41
C VAL A 86 -17.90 -10.01 19.25
N ASP A 87 -17.31 -9.00 18.62
CA ASP A 87 -16.86 -7.75 19.26
C ASP A 87 -18.06 -6.96 19.83
N PHE A 88 -19.16 -6.90 19.08
CA PHE A 88 -20.40 -6.25 19.50
C PHE A 88 -20.98 -6.92 20.76
N GLN A 89 -21.04 -8.26 20.79
CA GLN A 89 -21.52 -8.98 21.97
C GLN A 89 -20.65 -8.70 23.19
N ARG A 90 -19.33 -8.71 23.02
CA ARG A 90 -18.39 -8.47 24.14
C ARG A 90 -18.42 -7.03 24.67
N ASN A 91 -18.55 -6.03 23.81
CA ASN A 91 -18.53 -4.62 24.21
C ASN A 91 -19.82 -4.12 24.81
N SER A 92 -20.95 -4.78 24.50
CA SER A 92 -22.22 -4.47 25.18
C SER A 92 -22.13 -4.66 26.71
N LEU A 93 -21.13 -5.41 27.19
CA LEU A 93 -20.92 -5.78 28.58
C LEU A 93 -19.80 -4.98 29.30
N GLN A 94 -18.93 -4.28 28.57
CA GLN A 94 -17.79 -3.54 29.16
C GLN A 94 -17.74 -2.10 28.62
N LYS A 95 -18.36 -1.16 29.35
CA LYS A 95 -18.09 0.27 29.22
C LYS A 95 -16.98 0.64 30.22
N GLU A 96 -15.72 0.46 29.83
CA GLU A 96 -14.65 1.11 30.59
C GLU A 96 -14.55 2.59 30.20
N PRO A 97 -14.31 3.50 31.15
CA PRO A 97 -14.07 4.90 30.87
C PRO A 97 -12.72 5.04 30.15
N GLU A 98 -12.76 5.20 28.83
CA GLU A 98 -11.59 5.46 28.01
C GLU A 98 -11.08 6.89 28.29
N GLU A 99 -9.95 7.01 28.99
CA GLU A 99 -9.11 8.22 28.91
C GLU A 99 -8.88 8.58 27.43
N ASP A 100 -8.88 9.86 27.08
CA ASP A 100 -8.62 10.29 25.70
C ASP A 100 -7.26 9.74 25.24
N SER A 101 -7.30 8.75 24.34
CA SER A 101 -6.13 8.03 23.85
C SER A 101 -5.08 8.97 23.26
N PHE A 102 -5.49 10.11 22.70
CA PHE A 102 -4.58 11.11 22.17
C PHE A 102 -3.78 11.81 23.26
N GLU A 103 -4.42 12.15 24.39
CA GLU A 103 -3.76 12.81 25.51
C GLU A 103 -2.76 11.86 26.18
N LYS A 104 -3.09 10.57 26.28
CA LYS A 104 -2.15 9.54 26.75
C LYS A 104 -0.91 9.46 25.86
N ILE A 105 -1.09 9.38 24.54
CA ILE A 105 0.04 9.39 23.59
C ILE A 105 0.88 10.66 23.78
N ARG A 106 0.24 11.82 23.87
CA ARG A 106 0.92 13.12 23.98
C ARG A 106 1.79 13.22 25.23
N ARG A 107 1.34 12.65 26.35
CA ARG A 107 2.05 12.68 27.64
C ARG A 107 3.16 11.64 27.74
N PHE A 108 2.88 10.40 27.33
CA PHE A 108 3.77 9.27 27.61
C PHE A 108 4.71 8.91 26.47
N TYR A 109 4.41 9.28 25.21
CA TYR A 109 5.26 8.93 24.08
C TYR A 109 6.47 9.86 23.93
N ASN A 110 7.68 9.28 23.85
CA ASN A 110 8.90 10.08 23.74
C ASN A 110 9.23 10.51 22.31
N TRP A 111 8.68 11.66 21.90
CA TRP A 111 8.89 12.23 20.57
C TRP A 111 10.32 12.63 20.25
N LYS A 112 11.17 12.90 21.25
CA LYS A 112 12.60 13.20 21.00
C LYS A 112 13.31 11.97 20.44
N TRP A 113 13.14 10.81 21.08
CA TRP A 113 13.69 9.55 20.58
C TRP A 113 13.08 9.15 19.25
N HIS A 114 11.76 9.32 19.09
CA HIS A 114 11.12 9.05 17.81
C HIS A 114 11.73 9.86 16.67
N PHE A 115 11.99 11.15 16.90
CA PHE A 115 12.60 12.02 15.90
C PHE A 115 14.06 11.63 15.60
N VAL A 116 14.82 11.18 16.61
CA VAL A 116 16.17 10.63 16.40
C VAL A 116 16.13 9.39 15.52
N PHE A 117 15.25 8.42 15.82
CA PHE A 117 15.10 7.20 15.01
C PHE A 117 14.60 7.49 13.59
N ALA A 118 13.66 8.43 13.44
CA ALA A 118 13.22 8.92 12.14
C ALA A 118 14.38 9.54 11.35
N GLY A 119 15.22 10.34 12.02
CA GLY A 119 16.44 10.92 11.46
C GLY A 119 17.45 9.87 11.00
N VAL A 120 17.69 8.81 11.78
CA VAL A 120 18.55 7.69 11.37
C VAL A 120 18.03 7.02 10.10
N THR A 121 16.71 6.77 10.04
CA THR A 121 16.08 6.16 8.87
C THR A 121 16.18 7.06 7.65
N LEU A 122 16.01 8.37 7.82
CA LEU A 122 16.21 9.37 6.77
C LEU A 122 17.65 9.37 6.25
N THR A 123 18.65 9.34 7.14
CA THR A 123 20.07 9.28 6.75
C THR A 123 20.35 8.03 5.90
N LEU A 124 19.85 6.87 6.31
CA LEU A 124 19.99 5.63 5.55
C LEU A 124 19.36 5.74 4.15
N TYR A 125 18.17 6.32 4.06
CA TYR A 125 17.52 6.59 2.78
C TYR A 125 18.34 7.55 1.90
N LEU A 126 18.85 8.65 2.45
CA LEU A 126 19.66 9.63 1.72
C LEU A 126 20.99 9.03 1.25
N VAL A 127 21.62 8.15 2.04
CA VAL A 127 22.79 7.37 1.61
C VAL A 127 22.44 6.47 0.42
N GLY A 128 21.26 5.83 0.44
CA GLY A 128 20.74 5.07 -0.71
C GLY A 128 20.58 5.93 -1.97
N VAL A 129 19.95 7.10 -1.84
CA VAL A 129 19.79 8.08 -2.93
C VAL A 129 21.16 8.50 -3.49
N PHE A 130 22.08 8.89 -2.61
CA PHE A 130 23.41 9.33 -2.99
C PHE A 130 24.19 8.23 -3.72
N SER A 131 24.18 7.00 -3.21
CA SER A 131 24.85 5.87 -3.84
C SER A 131 24.27 5.52 -5.21
N ILE A 132 22.94 5.63 -5.39
CA ILE A 132 22.31 5.46 -6.70
C ILE A 132 22.78 6.55 -7.67
N ILE A 133 22.83 7.81 -7.24
CA ILE A 133 23.33 8.92 -8.06
C ILE A 133 24.80 8.71 -8.43
N GLN A 134 25.63 8.17 -7.54
CA GLN A 134 27.03 7.86 -7.88
C GLN A 134 27.14 6.80 -8.99
N ASN A 135 26.25 5.81 -9.01
CA ASN A 135 26.27 4.75 -10.02
C ASN A 135 25.72 5.19 -11.39
N VAL A 136 24.74 6.10 -11.41
CA VAL A 136 24.00 6.49 -12.64
C VAL A 136 24.30 7.92 -13.10
N GLY A 137 24.99 8.72 -12.28
CA GLY A 137 25.46 10.07 -12.56
C GLY A 137 24.46 11.18 -12.24
N THR A 138 23.15 10.95 -12.41
CA THR A 138 22.11 11.97 -12.15
C THR A 138 20.88 11.36 -11.47
N LEU A 139 19.78 12.12 -11.35
CA LEU A 139 18.45 11.65 -10.96
C LEU A 139 17.66 11.26 -12.24
N ILE A 140 16.75 10.28 -12.18
CA ILE A 140 16.09 9.73 -13.38
C ILE A 140 15.35 10.80 -14.20
N LEU A 141 14.74 11.77 -13.53
CA LEU A 141 13.98 12.85 -14.16
C LEU A 141 14.86 13.86 -14.88
N PHE A 142 16.15 13.92 -14.54
CA PHE A 142 17.16 14.80 -15.16
C PHE A 142 18.14 14.02 -16.04
N SER A 143 17.89 12.73 -16.28
CA SER A 143 18.75 11.91 -17.14
C SER A 143 18.32 12.03 -18.59
N GLY A 144 19.28 12.25 -19.50
CA GLY A 144 19.04 12.22 -20.94
C GLY A 144 18.67 10.83 -21.48
N ASN A 145 18.90 9.75 -20.70
CA ASN A 145 18.48 8.39 -21.05
C ASN A 145 17.87 7.65 -19.84
N PRO A 146 16.57 7.84 -19.55
CA PRO A 146 15.89 7.18 -18.45
C PRO A 146 15.91 5.65 -18.51
N SER A 147 16.03 5.05 -19.71
CA SER A 147 16.04 3.59 -19.87
C SER A 147 17.31 2.92 -19.33
N TYR A 148 18.40 3.68 -19.19
CA TYR A 148 19.64 3.20 -18.57
C TYR A 148 19.41 2.79 -17.11
N TRP A 149 18.51 3.47 -16.39
CA TRP A 149 18.17 3.17 -15.00
C TRP A 149 17.58 1.77 -14.80
N THR A 150 16.87 1.26 -15.80
CA THR A 150 16.22 -0.06 -15.80
C THR A 150 17.07 -1.12 -16.51
N SER A 151 18.30 -0.77 -16.92
CA SER A 151 19.18 -1.70 -17.62
C SER A 151 19.69 -2.77 -16.65
N PRO A 152 19.68 -4.06 -17.04
CA PRO A 152 20.25 -5.14 -16.24
C PRO A 152 21.77 -5.01 -16.05
N LYS A 153 22.42 -4.08 -16.75
CA LYS A 153 23.86 -3.79 -16.64
C LYS A 153 24.24 -3.07 -15.35
N ILE A 154 23.28 -2.46 -14.64
CA ILE A 154 23.55 -1.69 -13.41
C ILE A 154 23.09 -2.50 -12.20
N ASN A 155 24.05 -2.92 -11.37
CA ASN A 155 23.75 -3.54 -10.10
C ASN A 155 23.74 -2.49 -8.98
N TYR A 156 22.54 -2.18 -8.47
CA TYR A 156 22.35 -1.23 -7.39
C TYR A 156 22.65 -1.80 -5.99
N GLY A 157 22.82 -3.12 -5.87
CA GLY A 157 23.14 -3.80 -4.61
C GLY A 157 22.27 -3.36 -3.42
N ILE A 158 22.92 -3.10 -2.28
CA ILE A 158 22.25 -2.68 -1.04
C ILE A 158 21.58 -1.30 -1.18
N SER A 159 22.09 -0.43 -2.05
CA SER A 159 21.60 0.93 -2.24
C SER A 159 20.15 0.96 -2.74
N ALA A 160 19.72 -0.05 -3.50
CA ALA A 160 18.32 -0.20 -3.90
C ALA A 160 17.39 -0.45 -2.71
N HIS A 161 17.80 -1.26 -1.73
CA HIS A 161 17.01 -1.51 -0.52
C HIS A 161 16.94 -0.28 0.38
N LEU A 162 18.06 0.43 0.56
CA LEU A 162 18.11 1.68 1.32
C LEU A 162 17.23 2.75 0.69
N PHE A 163 17.30 2.92 -0.63
CA PHE A 163 16.43 3.84 -1.35
C PHE A 163 14.95 3.45 -1.23
N SER A 164 14.65 2.15 -1.32
CA SER A 164 13.27 1.66 -1.23
C SER A 164 12.60 2.01 0.10
N SER A 165 13.36 2.36 1.16
CA SER A 165 12.85 2.76 2.47
C SER A 165 12.12 4.13 2.54
N ALA A 166 11.98 4.85 1.42
CA ALA A 166 11.26 6.12 1.37
C ALA A 166 9.87 6.10 2.08
N PRO A 167 9.01 5.09 1.89
CA PRO A 167 7.73 5.02 2.58
C PRO A 167 7.84 4.85 4.09
N LEU A 168 8.88 4.17 4.59
CA LEU A 168 9.15 4.06 6.01
C LEU A 168 9.51 5.42 6.61
N VAL A 169 10.34 6.20 5.91
CA VAL A 169 10.68 7.58 6.31
C VAL A 169 9.41 8.45 6.30
N ALA A 170 8.60 8.36 5.25
CA ALA A 170 7.34 9.09 5.15
C ALA A 170 6.35 8.70 6.27
N MET A 171 6.30 7.43 6.68
CA MET A 171 5.49 6.95 7.81
C MET A 171 5.96 7.58 9.14
N LEU A 172 7.26 7.47 9.44
CA LEU A 172 7.83 7.95 10.71
C LEU A 172 7.67 9.47 10.86
N PHE A 173 8.09 10.25 9.86
CA PHE A 173 7.87 11.70 9.90
C PHE A 173 6.38 12.06 9.75
N GLY A 174 5.61 11.32 8.95
CA GLY A 174 4.19 11.56 8.74
C GLY A 174 3.38 11.57 10.04
N VAL A 175 3.63 10.60 10.92
CA VAL A 175 3.02 10.53 12.25
C VAL A 175 3.38 11.75 13.11
N GLY A 176 4.61 12.24 12.99
CA GLY A 176 5.10 13.44 13.68
C GLY A 176 4.49 14.77 13.23
N MET A 177 3.75 14.82 12.12
CA MET A 177 3.17 16.07 11.57
C MET A 177 1.95 16.59 12.36
N PHE A 178 1.29 15.72 13.13
CA PHE A 178 -0.04 15.98 13.68
C PHE A 178 0.00 16.52 15.12
N LYS A 179 -0.71 17.62 15.37
CA LYS A 179 -0.83 18.26 16.70
C LYS A 179 -1.57 17.37 17.71
N SER A 180 -2.43 16.47 17.23
CA SER A 180 -3.19 15.52 18.06
C SER A 180 -2.31 14.57 18.86
N VAL A 181 -1.11 14.26 18.37
CA VAL A 181 -0.22 13.28 19.00
C VAL A 181 1.15 13.87 19.39
N ASN A 182 1.72 14.75 18.57
CA ASN A 182 3.03 15.35 18.82
C ASN A 182 2.89 16.73 19.49
N PRO A 183 3.33 16.93 20.75
CA PRO A 183 3.26 18.23 21.41
C PRO A 183 4.31 19.24 20.90
N PHE A 184 5.45 18.78 20.38
CA PHE A 184 6.60 19.64 20.09
C PHE A 184 6.47 20.38 18.75
N ARG A 185 6.45 21.71 18.79
CA ARG A 185 6.23 22.55 17.61
C ARG A 185 7.31 22.39 16.53
N LEU A 186 8.59 22.40 16.91
CA LEU A 186 9.70 22.30 15.96
C LEU A 186 9.69 20.95 15.22
N SER A 187 9.53 19.85 15.97
CA SER A 187 9.44 18.49 15.41
C SER A 187 8.28 18.38 14.41
N ARG A 188 7.11 18.95 14.72
CA ARG A 188 5.97 18.98 13.79
C ARG A 188 6.29 19.75 12.51
N TRP A 189 6.92 20.92 12.60
CA TRP A 189 7.27 21.73 11.44
C TRP A 189 8.27 21.03 10.54
N ILE A 190 9.33 20.47 11.12
CA ILE A 190 10.32 19.70 10.35
C ILE A 190 9.66 18.51 9.66
N SER A 191 8.80 17.77 10.38
CA SER A 191 8.07 16.62 9.82
C SER A 191 7.17 17.02 8.64
N ARG A 192 6.52 18.19 8.71
CA ARG A 192 5.67 18.71 7.63
C ARG A 192 6.44 19.09 6.38
N VAL A 193 7.73 19.38 6.50
CA VAL A 193 8.61 19.64 5.35
C VAL A 193 9.16 18.31 4.82
N ILE A 194 9.74 17.48 5.69
CA ILE A 194 10.43 16.26 5.30
C ILE A 194 9.47 15.26 4.64
N ALA A 195 8.32 14.95 5.23
CA ALA A 195 7.45 13.88 4.69
C ALA A 195 6.98 14.17 3.24
N PRO A 196 6.51 15.38 2.89
CA PRO A 196 6.25 15.75 1.50
C PRO A 196 7.50 15.76 0.62
N SER A 197 8.64 16.25 1.11
CA SER A 197 9.91 16.23 0.35
C SER A 197 10.34 14.82 -0.03
N ILE A 198 10.11 13.82 0.83
CA ILE A 198 10.37 12.41 0.51
C ILE A 198 9.47 11.88 -0.60
N CYS A 199 8.20 12.32 -0.66
CA CYS A 199 7.31 11.98 -1.77
C CYS A 199 7.87 12.53 -3.09
N VAL A 200 8.29 13.79 -3.12
CA VAL A 200 8.89 14.42 -4.30
C VAL A 200 10.19 13.73 -4.70
N LEU A 201 11.08 13.48 -3.73
CA LEU A 201 12.36 12.82 -4.01
C LEU A 201 12.17 11.38 -4.51
N SER A 202 11.14 10.67 -4.04
CA SER A 202 10.78 9.34 -4.55
C SER A 202 10.44 9.38 -6.05
N VAL A 203 9.84 10.47 -6.54
CA VAL A 203 9.58 10.68 -7.98
C VAL A 203 10.87 11.01 -8.73
N CYS A 204 11.75 11.81 -8.13
CA CYS A 204 12.95 12.28 -8.80
C CYS A 204 14.04 11.20 -8.89
N ALA A 205 14.17 10.32 -7.89
CA ALA A 205 15.38 9.52 -7.69
C ALA A 205 15.36 8.09 -8.23
N TYR A 206 14.21 7.46 -8.45
CA TYR A 206 14.19 6.06 -8.91
C TYR A 206 12.91 5.70 -9.69
N PRO A 207 12.95 4.73 -10.62
CA PRO A 207 11.80 4.40 -11.47
C PRO A 207 10.56 3.87 -10.73
N SER A 208 10.69 3.41 -9.48
CA SER A 208 9.59 2.77 -8.73
C SER A 208 8.42 3.72 -8.43
N ARG A 209 7.32 3.57 -9.19
CA ARG A 209 6.05 4.28 -8.97
C ARG A 209 5.37 3.83 -7.66
N THR A 210 5.63 2.59 -7.23
CA THR A 210 5.08 2.00 -6.00
C THR A 210 5.47 2.79 -4.76
N SER A 211 6.73 3.25 -4.67
CA SER A 211 7.21 3.99 -3.50
C SER A 211 6.48 5.30 -3.31
N LEU A 212 6.19 6.04 -4.39
CA LEU A 212 5.37 7.25 -4.34
C LEU A 212 3.96 6.93 -3.81
N PHE A 213 3.29 5.93 -4.39
CA PHE A 213 1.95 5.56 -3.96
C PHE A 213 1.90 5.07 -2.51
N MET A 214 2.94 4.38 -2.06
CA MET A 214 3.08 3.99 -0.65
C MET A 214 3.24 5.20 0.25
N CYS A 215 4.13 6.14 -0.07
CA CYS A 215 4.31 7.37 0.70
C CYS A 215 3.00 8.16 0.81
N VAL A 216 2.35 8.44 -0.33
CA VAL A 216 1.09 9.21 -0.36
C VAL A 216 -0.04 8.46 0.33
N GLY A 217 -0.15 7.15 0.10
CA GLY A 217 -1.16 6.31 0.72
C GLY A 217 -1.02 6.25 2.24
N PHE A 218 0.21 6.05 2.74
CA PHE A 218 0.51 6.08 4.18
C PHE A 218 0.12 7.42 4.80
N LEU A 219 0.51 8.55 4.19
CA LEU A 219 0.17 9.88 4.68
C LEU A 219 -1.35 10.13 4.68
N ALA A 220 -2.07 9.68 3.65
CA ALA A 220 -3.53 9.79 3.58
C ALA A 220 -4.22 8.98 4.69
N ILE A 221 -3.83 7.72 4.89
CA ILE A 221 -4.40 6.87 5.94
C ILE A 221 -4.05 7.44 7.33
N LEU A 222 -2.83 7.93 7.54
CA LEU A 222 -2.43 8.62 8.78
C LEU A 222 -3.29 9.84 9.05
N PHE A 223 -3.54 10.68 8.04
CA PHE A 223 -4.41 11.85 8.17
C PHE A 223 -5.82 11.47 8.63
N ASN A 224 -6.37 10.37 8.10
CA ASN A 224 -7.68 9.85 8.49
C ASN A 224 -7.76 9.51 10.00
N PHE A 225 -6.72 8.87 10.54
CA PHE A 225 -6.70 8.45 11.95
C PHE A 225 -6.27 9.55 12.91
N LEU A 226 -5.31 10.39 12.53
CA LEU A 226 -4.66 11.33 13.44
C LEU A 226 -5.24 12.75 13.40
N ARG A 227 -6.02 13.13 12.39
CA ARG A 227 -6.60 14.49 12.32
C ARG A 227 -8.09 14.51 12.10
N LYS A 228 -8.53 14.02 10.94
CA LYS A 228 -9.93 14.06 10.54
C LYS A 228 -10.21 12.95 9.57
N ARG A 229 -11.36 12.30 9.72
CA ARG A 229 -11.84 11.30 8.76
C ARG A 229 -11.87 11.92 7.37
N ILE A 230 -11.25 11.22 6.42
CA ILE A 230 -11.22 11.63 5.02
C ILE A 230 -12.65 11.49 4.47
N SER A 231 -13.15 12.54 3.82
CA SER A 231 -14.45 12.48 3.15
C SER A 231 -14.33 11.63 1.88
N VAL A 232 -15.44 11.00 1.48
CA VAL A 232 -15.51 10.23 0.23
C VAL A 232 -15.10 11.08 -0.99
N LEU A 233 -15.46 12.37 -1.02
CA LEU A 233 -15.03 13.30 -2.06
C LEU A 233 -13.50 13.45 -2.11
N LEU A 234 -12.84 13.47 -0.96
CA LEU A 234 -11.39 13.58 -0.90
C LEU A 234 -10.71 12.27 -1.35
N ILE A 235 -11.32 11.11 -1.10
CA ILE A 235 -10.84 9.82 -1.65
C ILE A 235 -10.92 9.84 -3.18
N ALA A 236 -12.06 10.26 -3.73
CA ALA A 236 -12.22 10.39 -5.19
C ALA A 236 -11.22 11.38 -5.79
N ALA A 237 -10.99 12.53 -5.13
CA ALA A 237 -10.00 13.51 -5.54
C ALA A 237 -8.57 12.95 -5.50
N PHE A 238 -8.20 12.19 -4.46
CA PHE A 238 -6.90 11.53 -4.37
C PHE A 238 -6.72 10.46 -5.45
N LEU A 239 -7.76 9.71 -5.79
CA LEU A 239 -7.72 8.74 -6.88
C LEU A 239 -7.46 9.45 -8.21
N ALA A 240 -8.21 10.51 -8.51
CA ALA A 240 -8.03 11.31 -9.73
C ALA A 240 -6.63 11.93 -9.80
N LEU A 241 -6.15 12.53 -8.70
CA LEU A 241 -4.81 13.09 -8.61
C LEU A 241 -3.73 12.02 -8.77
N GLY A 242 -3.94 10.82 -8.22
CA GLY A 242 -3.04 9.68 -8.36
C GLY A 242 -2.92 9.21 -9.82
N ILE A 243 -4.03 9.14 -10.55
CA ILE A 243 -4.05 8.81 -11.98
C ILE A 243 -3.32 9.91 -12.77
N SER A 244 -3.64 11.18 -12.54
CA SER A 244 -2.97 12.31 -13.20
C SER A 244 -1.46 12.33 -12.94
N ALA A 245 -1.04 12.08 -11.69
CA ALA A 245 0.37 11.98 -11.33
C ALA A 245 1.05 10.78 -11.99
N PHE A 246 0.37 9.63 -12.10
CA PHE A 246 0.89 8.46 -12.81
C PHE A 246 1.15 8.76 -14.28
N VAL A 247 0.18 9.37 -14.95
CA VAL A 247 0.28 9.78 -16.36
C VAL A 247 1.42 10.79 -16.52
N PHE A 248 1.47 11.82 -15.67
CA PHE A 248 2.54 12.82 -15.69
C PHE A 248 3.93 12.20 -15.54
N VAL A 249 4.14 11.31 -14.57
CA VAL A 249 5.43 10.66 -14.33
C VAL A 249 5.81 9.75 -15.49
N ALA A 250 4.85 9.00 -16.05
CA ALA A 250 5.11 8.14 -17.20
C ALA A 250 5.50 8.94 -18.45
N SER A 251 4.83 10.08 -18.68
CA SER A 251 5.14 11.00 -19.79
C SER A 251 6.48 11.71 -19.60
N ALA A 252 6.75 12.23 -18.40
CA ALA A 252 7.99 12.93 -18.07
C ALA A 252 9.24 12.04 -18.20
N ARG A 253 9.09 10.72 -18.01
CA ARG A 253 10.18 9.74 -18.11
C ARG A 253 10.31 9.12 -19.50
N SER A 254 9.65 9.68 -20.51
CA SER A 254 9.64 9.18 -21.89
C SER A 254 9.33 7.68 -22.03
N GLN A 255 8.58 7.10 -21.09
CA GLN A 255 8.26 5.66 -21.10
C GLN A 255 7.26 5.27 -22.19
N TYR A 256 6.73 6.26 -22.90
CA TYR A 256 5.91 6.11 -24.10
C TYR A 256 6.71 6.30 -25.41
N ALA A 257 8.02 6.59 -25.35
CA ALA A 257 8.83 6.99 -26.51
C ALA A 257 9.11 5.88 -27.54
N GLY A 258 8.51 4.69 -27.39
CA GLY A 258 8.39 3.73 -28.49
C GLY A 258 7.39 4.15 -29.58
N SER A 259 6.50 5.11 -29.29
CA SER A 259 5.65 5.78 -30.26
C SER A 259 6.18 7.19 -30.49
N ASN A 260 6.57 7.50 -31.73
CA ASN A 260 7.19 8.76 -32.13
C ASN A 260 6.50 10.01 -31.56
N SER A 261 7.30 10.85 -30.89
CA SER A 261 7.01 12.22 -30.45
C SER A 261 5.95 12.43 -29.37
N MET A 262 6.31 13.20 -28.33
CA MET A 262 5.40 13.76 -27.31
C MET A 262 4.21 14.54 -27.90
N GLN A 263 4.25 14.88 -29.19
CA GLN A 263 3.22 15.64 -29.90
C GLN A 263 1.98 14.80 -30.29
N SER A 264 2.01 13.47 -30.15
CA SER A 264 0.88 12.60 -30.55
C SER A 264 0.37 11.66 -29.45
N MET A 265 0.61 11.97 -28.18
CA MET A 265 0.02 11.18 -27.09
C MET A 265 -1.50 11.42 -27.05
N THR A 266 -2.25 10.54 -27.71
CA THR A 266 -3.70 10.50 -27.58
C THR A 266 -4.07 10.11 -26.14
N MET A 267 -5.24 10.57 -25.68
CA MET A 267 -5.77 10.21 -24.35
C MET A 267 -5.80 8.68 -24.15
N ASP A 268 -6.05 7.93 -25.23
CA ASP A 268 -6.02 6.47 -25.25
C ASP A 268 -4.65 5.91 -24.89
N MET A 269 -3.56 6.43 -25.46
CA MET A 269 -2.20 5.98 -25.13
C MET A 269 -1.84 6.30 -23.68
N ALA A 270 -2.22 7.47 -23.18
CA ALA A 270 -1.95 7.89 -21.81
C ALA A 270 -2.66 7.01 -20.75
N MET A 271 -3.87 6.54 -21.05
CA MET A 271 -4.66 5.68 -20.16
C MET A 271 -4.32 4.19 -20.27
N THR A 272 -3.75 3.77 -21.41
CA THR A 272 -3.40 2.37 -21.68
C THR A 272 -2.43 1.79 -20.64
N MET A 273 -1.42 2.57 -20.22
CA MET A 273 -0.44 2.08 -19.25
C MET A 273 -1.02 1.87 -17.86
N PRO A 274 -1.65 2.86 -17.19
CA PRO A 274 -2.28 2.62 -15.89
C PRO A 274 -3.34 1.52 -15.94
N TYR A 275 -4.11 1.45 -17.04
CA TYR A 275 -5.07 0.38 -17.28
C TYR A 275 -4.40 -1.00 -17.27
N ARG A 276 -3.34 -1.20 -18.07
CA ARG A 276 -2.61 -2.47 -18.15
C ARG A 276 -2.06 -2.91 -16.79
N TYR A 277 -1.53 -1.99 -15.98
CA TYR A 277 -1.07 -2.31 -14.62
C TYR A 277 -2.15 -2.85 -13.69
N VAL A 278 -3.42 -2.47 -13.90
CA VAL A 278 -4.54 -2.95 -13.10
C VAL A 278 -5.09 -4.25 -13.71
N ALA A 279 -5.40 -4.21 -15.00
CA ALA A 279 -6.10 -5.26 -15.71
C ALA A 279 -5.27 -6.55 -15.89
N ASN A 280 -3.95 -6.44 -16.08
CA ASN A 280 -3.10 -7.61 -16.30
C ASN A 280 -3.08 -8.58 -15.11
N ASN A 281 -3.24 -8.10 -13.88
CA ASN A 281 -3.29 -8.98 -12.70
C ASN A 281 -4.43 -9.99 -12.77
N TYR A 282 -5.57 -9.53 -13.22
CA TYR A 282 -6.79 -10.31 -13.36
C TYR A 282 -6.72 -11.27 -14.55
N TRP A 283 -6.09 -10.81 -15.63
CA TRP A 283 -5.92 -11.60 -16.82
C TRP A 283 -4.90 -12.74 -16.64
N ASN A 284 -3.78 -12.43 -15.98
CA ASN A 284 -2.78 -13.44 -15.61
C ASN A 284 -3.35 -14.42 -14.58
N LEU A 285 -4.22 -13.97 -13.65
CA LEU A 285 -4.94 -14.87 -12.75
C LEU A 285 -5.83 -15.84 -13.53
N ASP A 286 -6.64 -15.35 -14.47
CA ASP A 286 -7.52 -16.20 -15.29
C ASP A 286 -6.72 -17.21 -16.12
N TYR A 287 -5.64 -16.75 -16.77
CA TYR A 287 -4.75 -17.57 -17.56
C TYR A 287 -4.08 -18.68 -16.73
N ALA A 288 -3.61 -18.34 -15.53
CA ALA A 288 -2.96 -19.29 -14.65
C ALA A 288 -3.93 -20.33 -14.06
N LEU A 289 -5.18 -19.94 -13.80
CA LEU A 289 -6.21 -20.84 -13.29
C LEU A 289 -6.82 -21.73 -14.39
N ASN A 290 -6.83 -21.26 -15.64
CA ASN A 290 -7.46 -21.92 -16.79
C ASN A 290 -6.46 -21.98 -17.96
N PRO A 291 -5.41 -22.81 -17.84
CA PRO A 291 -4.41 -22.92 -18.87
C PRO A 291 -5.02 -23.48 -20.18
N PRO A 292 -4.61 -22.99 -21.37
CA PRO A 292 -5.18 -23.47 -22.65
C PRO A 292 -4.90 -24.95 -22.93
N THR A 293 -3.81 -25.45 -22.38
CA THR A 293 -3.48 -26.87 -22.32
C THR A 293 -3.71 -27.32 -20.88
N ASP A 294 -4.27 -28.51 -20.63
CA ASP A 294 -4.40 -29.09 -19.27
C ASP A 294 -3.05 -29.35 -18.55
N ARG A 295 -1.96 -28.78 -19.08
CA ARG A 295 -0.62 -28.79 -18.48
C ARG A 295 -0.52 -27.70 -17.43
N GLU A 296 0.14 -28.04 -16.34
CA GLU A 296 0.50 -27.12 -15.29
C GLU A 296 1.44 -26.03 -15.86
N ILE A 297 1.00 -24.76 -15.81
CA ILE A 297 1.79 -23.61 -16.29
C ILE A 297 2.95 -23.33 -15.33
N HIS A 298 2.73 -23.54 -14.03
CA HIS A 298 3.71 -23.26 -12.98
C HIS A 298 3.56 -24.30 -11.86
N PRO A 299 4.66 -24.93 -11.42
CA PRO A 299 4.62 -25.95 -10.37
C PRO A 299 4.29 -25.33 -9.00
N PHE A 300 3.51 -26.07 -8.20
CA PHE A 300 3.24 -25.66 -6.81
C PHE A 300 4.52 -25.39 -6.01
N THR A 301 4.50 -24.30 -5.23
CA THR A 301 5.63 -23.83 -4.41
C THR A 301 5.52 -24.19 -2.93
N TYR A 302 4.42 -24.85 -2.55
CA TYR A 302 4.20 -25.46 -1.22
C TYR A 302 4.45 -24.53 -0.03
N GLY A 303 4.14 -23.24 -0.17
CA GLY A 303 4.29 -22.22 0.87
C GLY A 303 5.66 -21.54 0.89
N ILE A 304 6.67 -22.07 0.20
CA ILE A 304 8.01 -21.48 0.20
C ILE A 304 8.01 -20.10 -0.46
N ASP A 305 7.23 -19.93 -1.53
CA ASP A 305 7.14 -18.66 -2.20
C ASP A 305 6.24 -17.68 -1.43
N PHE A 306 5.16 -18.16 -0.79
CA PHE A 306 4.35 -17.34 0.11
C PHE A 306 5.18 -16.74 1.25
N PHE A 307 6.08 -17.52 1.85
CA PHE A 307 6.98 -17.07 2.91
C PHE A 307 8.30 -16.48 2.38
N SER A 308 8.43 -16.25 1.07
CA SER A 308 9.69 -15.79 0.45
C SER A 308 10.23 -14.53 1.09
N GLY A 309 9.35 -13.59 1.49
CA GLY A 309 9.76 -12.33 2.11
C GLY A 309 10.45 -12.54 3.47
N MET A 310 9.96 -13.49 4.26
CA MET A 310 10.59 -13.82 5.55
C MET A 310 11.92 -14.56 5.36
N LEU A 311 12.03 -15.35 4.28
CA LEU A 311 13.20 -16.15 3.95
C LEU A 311 14.24 -15.40 3.09
N ASP A 312 13.91 -14.20 2.61
CA ASP A 312 14.72 -13.43 1.66
C ASP A 312 16.12 -13.16 2.20
N TYR A 313 16.22 -12.76 3.47
CA TYR A 313 17.49 -12.47 4.14
C TYR A 313 18.31 -13.72 4.49
N LEU A 314 17.68 -14.90 4.49
CA LEU A 314 18.40 -16.17 4.63
C LEU A 314 18.98 -16.66 3.29
N ARG A 315 18.67 -15.96 2.17
CA ARG A 315 19.05 -16.31 0.79
C ARG A 315 18.56 -17.69 0.33
N VAL A 316 17.63 -18.30 1.07
CA VAL A 316 17.11 -19.64 0.78
C VAL A 316 16.10 -19.61 -0.37
N SER A 317 15.26 -18.57 -0.44
CA SER A 317 14.17 -18.48 -1.43
C SER A 317 14.67 -18.41 -2.88
N GLY A 318 15.67 -17.59 -3.17
CA GLY A 318 16.20 -17.43 -4.54
C GLY A 318 16.89 -18.68 -5.08
N SER A 319 17.69 -19.37 -4.25
CA SER A 319 18.34 -20.61 -4.64
C SER A 319 17.33 -21.73 -4.88
N LEU A 320 16.32 -21.87 -4.01
CA LEU A 320 15.25 -22.86 -4.21
C LEU A 320 14.46 -22.59 -5.49
N LYS A 321 14.08 -21.33 -5.75
CA LYS A 321 13.38 -20.97 -7.00
C LYS A 321 14.12 -21.43 -8.24
N ASN A 322 15.42 -21.13 -8.30
CA ASN A 322 16.25 -21.53 -9.43
C ASN A 322 16.40 -23.06 -9.54
N SER A 323 16.55 -23.77 -8.42
CA SER A 323 16.70 -25.23 -8.41
C SER A 323 15.42 -25.97 -8.80
N PHE A 324 14.24 -25.46 -8.44
CA PHE A 324 12.94 -26.07 -8.74
C PHE A 324 12.29 -25.53 -10.03
N GLY A 325 12.97 -24.64 -10.76
CA GLY A 325 12.44 -24.05 -11.99
C GLY A 325 11.22 -23.14 -11.76
N TRP A 326 11.12 -22.54 -10.58
CA TRP A 326 10.04 -21.60 -10.26
C TRP A 326 10.32 -20.23 -10.85
N ASP A 327 9.26 -19.56 -11.26
CA ASP A 327 9.31 -18.16 -11.68
C ASP A 327 10.05 -17.23 -10.72
N GLY A 328 10.68 -16.23 -11.31
CA GLY A 328 11.34 -15.15 -10.59
C GLY A 328 10.32 -14.15 -10.03
N VAL A 329 10.80 -12.94 -9.74
CA VAL A 329 9.95 -11.83 -9.27
C VAL A 329 8.98 -11.35 -10.37
N PHE A 330 9.20 -11.76 -11.61
CA PHE A 330 8.42 -11.35 -12.77
C PHE A 330 7.41 -12.41 -13.26
N ASN A 331 7.17 -13.50 -12.51
CA ASN A 331 6.07 -14.44 -12.78
C ASN A 331 5.97 -14.83 -14.27
N GLU A 332 7.09 -15.21 -14.88
CA GLU A 332 7.27 -15.36 -16.33
C GLU A 332 6.31 -16.38 -16.94
N SER A 333 6.01 -17.47 -16.25
CA SER A 333 5.18 -18.56 -16.75
C SER A 333 3.70 -18.16 -16.93
N VAL A 334 3.20 -17.26 -16.09
CA VAL A 334 1.78 -16.88 -16.06
C VAL A 334 1.48 -15.57 -16.81
N GLN A 335 2.46 -15.04 -17.54
CA GLN A 335 2.26 -13.89 -18.42
C GLN A 335 1.47 -14.32 -19.65
N LYS A 336 0.22 -13.86 -19.77
CA LYS A 336 -0.55 -14.12 -20.99
C LYS A 336 -0.02 -13.32 -22.20
N ILE A 337 0.51 -12.12 -21.97
CA ILE A 337 1.30 -11.36 -22.94
C ILE A 337 2.71 -11.12 -22.38
N PRO A 338 3.77 -11.39 -23.16
CA PRO A 338 5.14 -11.09 -22.75
C PRO A 338 5.32 -9.62 -22.31
N GLY A 339 5.88 -9.43 -21.13
CA GLY A 339 6.12 -8.10 -20.54
C GLY A 339 4.96 -7.57 -19.68
N TYR A 340 3.82 -8.27 -19.62
CA TYR A 340 2.69 -7.96 -18.75
C TYR A 340 2.69 -8.88 -17.55
N ASN A 341 3.57 -8.60 -16.60
CA ASN A 341 4.01 -9.51 -15.57
C ASN A 341 3.43 -9.28 -14.17
N THR A 342 2.48 -8.37 -14.05
CA THR A 342 1.84 -8.07 -12.78
C THR A 342 0.84 -9.17 -12.43
N THR A 343 0.93 -9.67 -11.19
CA THR A 343 0.01 -10.67 -10.63
C THR A 343 -0.60 -10.15 -9.34
N GLY A 344 -1.85 -10.51 -9.12
CA GLY A 344 -2.54 -10.22 -7.87
C GLY A 344 -2.23 -11.25 -6.79
N TYR A 345 -2.48 -10.91 -5.52
CA TYR A 345 -2.22 -11.82 -4.39
C TYR A 345 -2.93 -13.19 -4.51
N LEU A 346 -4.05 -13.28 -5.22
CA LEU A 346 -4.79 -14.54 -5.40
C LEU A 346 -3.97 -15.58 -6.17
N TRP A 347 -3.21 -15.15 -7.18
CA TRP A 347 -2.26 -16.02 -7.86
C TRP A 347 -1.17 -16.48 -6.90
N GLU A 348 -0.62 -15.53 -6.15
CA GLU A 348 0.45 -15.79 -5.18
C GLU A 348 0.03 -16.79 -4.09
N VAL A 349 -1.23 -16.78 -3.68
CA VAL A 349 -1.78 -17.75 -2.73
C VAL A 349 -2.10 -19.08 -3.41
N TYR A 350 -2.63 -19.04 -4.64
CA TYR A 350 -3.02 -20.24 -5.37
C TYR A 350 -1.82 -21.15 -5.64
N LYS A 351 -0.69 -20.62 -6.09
CA LYS A 351 0.50 -21.44 -6.39
C LYS A 351 1.13 -22.09 -5.16
N ASP A 352 0.90 -21.57 -3.97
CA ASP A 352 1.43 -22.12 -2.72
C ASP A 352 0.45 -23.09 -2.04
N PHE A 353 -0.85 -22.81 -2.10
CA PHE A 353 -1.88 -23.48 -1.28
C PHE A 353 -3.12 -23.93 -2.06
N GLY A 354 -3.12 -23.80 -3.38
CA GLY A 354 -4.23 -24.13 -4.27
C GLY A 354 -5.50 -23.31 -4.01
N LEU A 355 -6.62 -23.85 -4.49
CA LEU A 355 -7.95 -23.21 -4.34
C LEU A 355 -8.31 -23.00 -2.87
N PHE A 356 -7.95 -23.94 -1.99
CA PHE A 356 -8.23 -23.82 -0.56
C PHE A 356 -7.56 -22.58 0.06
N GLY A 357 -6.30 -22.31 -0.31
CA GLY A 357 -5.60 -21.11 0.11
C GLY A 357 -6.30 -19.83 -0.29
N CYS A 358 -6.84 -19.76 -1.52
CA CYS A 358 -7.56 -18.58 -2.02
C CYS A 358 -8.78 -18.21 -1.18
N PHE A 359 -9.33 -19.13 -0.38
CA PHE A 359 -10.40 -18.86 0.57
C PHE A 359 -9.85 -18.67 1.99
N LEU A 360 -8.95 -19.55 2.45
CA LEU A 360 -8.45 -19.51 3.83
C LEU A 360 -7.60 -18.27 4.13
N VAL A 361 -6.68 -17.89 3.23
CA VAL A 361 -5.77 -16.76 3.48
C VAL A 361 -6.54 -15.44 3.60
N PRO A 362 -7.47 -15.09 2.69
CA PRO A 362 -8.29 -13.89 2.86
C PRO A 362 -9.14 -13.91 4.14
N PHE A 363 -9.65 -15.08 4.55
CA PHE A 363 -10.37 -15.23 5.82
C PHE A 363 -9.49 -14.81 7.01
N LEU A 364 -8.31 -15.41 7.12
CA LEU A 364 -7.38 -15.17 8.22
C LEU A 364 -6.91 -13.72 8.26
N VAL A 365 -6.60 -13.14 7.10
CA VAL A 365 -6.19 -11.73 6.99
C VAL A 365 -7.35 -10.80 7.38
N GLY A 366 -8.57 -11.06 6.89
CA GLY A 366 -9.77 -10.30 7.24
C GLY A 366 -10.07 -10.33 8.75
N LEU A 367 -9.94 -11.50 9.37
CA LEU A 367 -10.09 -11.69 10.82
C LEU A 367 -9.00 -10.91 11.59
N ALA A 368 -7.73 -11.13 11.26
CA ALA A 368 -6.60 -10.49 11.93
C ALA A 368 -6.66 -8.96 11.84
N LEU A 369 -7.02 -8.42 10.67
CA LEU A 369 -7.17 -6.97 10.49
C LEU A 369 -8.37 -6.41 11.22
N SER A 370 -9.48 -7.16 11.32
CA SER A 370 -10.65 -6.72 12.07
C SER A 370 -10.37 -6.67 13.58
N VAL A 371 -9.68 -7.68 14.10
CA VAL A 371 -9.15 -7.69 15.48
C VAL A 371 -8.27 -6.47 15.71
N PHE A 372 -7.32 -6.23 14.80
CA PHE A 372 -6.36 -5.15 14.95
C PHE A 372 -7.01 -3.76 14.83
N TYR A 373 -7.95 -3.60 13.91
CA TYR A 373 -8.73 -2.37 13.73
C TYR A 373 -9.58 -2.03 14.95
N ALA A 374 -10.28 -3.02 15.53
CA ALA A 374 -11.07 -2.80 16.73
C ALA A 374 -10.18 -2.43 17.93
N ARG A 375 -9.02 -3.09 18.08
CA ARG A 375 -8.03 -2.71 19.11
C ARG A 375 -7.48 -1.30 18.91
N LEU A 376 -7.25 -0.89 17.66
CA LEU A 376 -6.83 0.47 17.31
C LEU A 376 -7.90 1.50 17.70
N LYS A 377 -9.18 1.19 17.47
CA LYS A 377 -10.31 2.09 17.79
C LYS A 377 -10.52 2.29 19.27
N ARG A 378 -10.30 1.25 20.08
CA ARG A 378 -10.43 1.32 21.54
C ARG A 378 -9.22 2.04 22.14
N GLN A 379 -8.04 1.47 21.94
CA GLN A 379 -6.82 1.95 22.54
C GLN A 379 -5.86 2.35 21.42
N MET A 380 -5.89 3.64 21.09
CA MET A 380 -5.00 4.17 20.06
C MET A 380 -3.58 4.28 20.62
N THR A 381 -2.61 3.73 19.91
CA THR A 381 -1.17 3.96 20.16
C THR A 381 -0.46 4.21 18.85
N ILE A 382 0.66 4.94 18.89
CA ILE A 382 1.45 5.25 17.68
C ILE A 382 1.86 3.97 16.94
N ARG A 383 2.27 2.94 17.69
CA ARG A 383 2.58 1.60 17.16
C ARG A 383 1.41 1.01 16.37
N ARG A 384 0.21 0.99 16.97
CA ARG A 384 -0.98 0.41 16.34
C ARG A 384 -1.38 1.19 15.09
N VAL A 385 -1.32 2.53 15.14
CA VAL A 385 -1.61 3.39 13.99
C VAL A 385 -0.65 3.08 12.83
N MET A 386 0.66 3.13 13.05
CA MET A 386 1.65 2.91 11.99
C MET A 386 1.56 1.51 11.37
N LEU A 387 1.46 0.47 12.21
CA LEU A 387 1.30 -0.90 11.72
C LEU A 387 -0.02 -1.08 10.98
N TYR A 388 -1.12 -0.49 11.46
CA TYR A 388 -2.41 -0.62 10.80
C TYR A 388 -2.40 0.08 9.44
N VAL A 389 -1.83 1.29 9.36
CA VAL A 389 -1.64 2.02 8.10
C VAL A 389 -0.88 1.18 7.09
N MET A 390 0.23 0.57 7.50
CA MET A 390 1.03 -0.29 6.63
C MET A 390 0.22 -1.48 6.13
N LEU A 391 -0.46 -2.20 7.02
CA LEU A 391 -1.21 -3.40 6.65
C LEU A 391 -2.44 -3.10 5.78
N ILE A 392 -3.25 -2.09 6.16
CA ILE A 392 -4.46 -1.74 5.40
C ILE A 392 -4.12 -1.18 4.01
N TYR A 393 -2.97 -0.52 3.88
CA TYR A 393 -2.46 -0.10 2.58
C TYR A 393 -2.20 -1.31 1.68
N PHE A 394 -1.51 -2.35 2.15
CA PHE A 394 -1.26 -3.55 1.35
C PHE A 394 -2.53 -4.31 0.98
N VAL A 395 -3.56 -4.25 1.83
CA VAL A 395 -4.89 -4.78 1.47
C VAL A 395 -5.56 -3.96 0.37
N GLY A 396 -5.47 -2.62 0.42
CA GLY A 396 -6.02 -1.78 -0.63
C GLY A 396 -5.24 -1.86 -1.95
N PHE A 397 -3.91 -1.94 -1.88
CA PHE A 397 -3.01 -1.91 -3.02
C PHE A 397 -2.53 -3.31 -3.47
N TRP A 398 -3.32 -4.34 -3.14
CA TRP A 398 -3.00 -5.75 -3.35
C TRP A 398 -2.74 -6.13 -4.81
N PHE A 399 -3.34 -5.39 -5.75
CA PHE A 399 -3.23 -5.62 -7.19
C PHE A 399 -1.89 -5.14 -7.75
N PHE A 400 -1.08 -4.41 -6.97
CA PHE A 400 0.20 -3.91 -7.43
C PHE A 400 1.37 -4.68 -6.82
N ILE A 401 1.27 -5.04 -5.54
CA ILE A 401 2.33 -5.76 -4.85
C ILE A 401 1.78 -6.63 -3.71
N ALA A 402 2.17 -7.90 -3.70
CA ALA A 402 1.94 -8.79 -2.55
C ALA A 402 2.91 -8.45 -1.42
N GLY A 403 2.51 -7.53 -0.53
CA GLY A 403 3.41 -6.95 0.46
C GLY A 403 4.14 -7.98 1.36
N TYR A 404 3.48 -9.09 1.70
CA TYR A 404 4.07 -10.13 2.54
C TYR A 404 5.26 -10.88 1.89
N LYS A 405 5.39 -10.84 0.55
CA LYS A 405 6.48 -11.50 -0.18
C LYS A 405 7.78 -10.70 -0.22
N GLN A 406 7.72 -9.43 0.19
CA GLN A 406 8.86 -8.52 0.15
C GLN A 406 9.51 -8.44 1.52
N GLY A 407 10.73 -8.97 1.66
CA GLY A 407 11.44 -8.98 2.95
C GLY A 407 11.63 -7.61 3.56
N ILE A 408 11.83 -6.59 2.72
CA ILE A 408 11.99 -5.21 3.17
C ILE A 408 10.77 -4.68 3.94
N PHE A 409 9.55 -5.10 3.62
CA PHE A 409 8.34 -4.67 4.33
C PHE A 409 8.21 -5.33 5.70
N TRP A 410 8.72 -6.56 5.87
CA TRP A 410 8.86 -7.19 7.19
C TRP A 410 9.87 -6.43 8.06
N VAL A 411 11.01 -6.04 7.49
CA VAL A 411 11.99 -5.20 8.19
C VAL A 411 11.36 -3.87 8.61
N TRP A 412 10.55 -3.25 7.75
CA TRP A 412 9.83 -2.02 8.12
C TRP A 412 8.86 -2.26 9.27
N ALA A 413 8.09 -3.35 9.25
CA ALA A 413 7.19 -3.70 10.35
C ALA A 413 7.95 -3.82 11.69
N VAL A 414 9.10 -4.49 11.67
CA VAL A 414 9.98 -4.63 12.84
C VAL A 414 10.53 -3.28 13.30
N ILE A 415 10.98 -2.42 12.37
CA ILE A 415 11.47 -1.08 12.71
C ILE A 415 10.35 -0.23 13.32
N LEU A 416 9.16 -0.21 12.72
CA LEU A 416 8.00 0.52 13.24
C LEU A 416 7.64 0.03 14.66
N TRP A 417 7.65 -1.29 14.88
CA TRP A 417 7.41 -1.88 16.19
C TRP A 417 8.51 -1.51 17.20
N ALA A 418 9.78 -1.61 16.82
CA ALA A 418 10.92 -1.34 17.70
C ALA A 418 10.99 0.15 18.08
N VAL A 419 10.91 1.05 17.10
CA VAL A 419 10.93 2.51 17.31
C VAL A 419 9.81 2.93 18.24
N SER A 420 8.57 2.50 17.95
CA SER A 420 7.43 2.88 18.79
C SER A 420 7.53 2.29 20.20
N THR A 421 7.97 1.05 20.35
CA THR A 421 8.13 0.40 21.67
C THR A 421 9.23 1.07 22.49
N LEU A 422 10.38 1.42 21.89
CA LEU A 422 11.46 2.15 22.58
C LEU A 422 11.02 3.55 23.02
N CYS A 423 10.17 4.22 22.23
CA CYS A 423 9.61 5.52 22.58
C CYS A 423 8.52 5.45 23.66
N ASP A 424 7.80 4.32 23.74
CA ASP A 424 6.83 4.03 24.82
C ASP A 424 7.52 3.65 26.14
N LEU A 425 8.63 2.91 26.10
CA LEU A 425 9.36 2.40 27.30
C LEU A 425 10.17 3.46 28.04
N ARG A 426 10.46 4.60 27.40
CA ARG A 426 11.15 5.74 28.02
C ARG A 426 10.19 6.93 28.17
N PRO A 427 9.06 6.77 28.87
CA PRO A 427 8.12 7.87 29.05
C PRO A 427 8.83 8.99 29.80
N LYS A 428 8.62 10.24 29.35
CA LYS A 428 9.02 11.37 30.16
C LYS A 428 8.23 11.29 31.47
N THR A 429 8.92 11.31 32.61
CA THR A 429 8.43 12.06 33.77
C THR A 429 8.41 13.53 33.34
N LEU A 430 7.31 14.01 32.77
CA LEU A 430 7.15 15.42 32.45
C LEU A 430 7.24 16.20 33.77
N CYS A 431 8.32 16.95 33.99
CA CYS A 431 8.27 18.05 34.94
C CYS A 431 7.18 19.02 34.45
N PRO A 432 6.18 19.37 35.27
CA PRO A 432 4.99 20.13 34.85
C PRO A 432 5.30 21.43 34.05
N GLY A 433 6.46 22.04 34.27
CA GLY A 433 6.79 23.36 33.72
C GLY A 433 7.17 23.46 32.23
N GLU A 434 7.45 22.39 31.48
CA GLU A 434 7.82 22.52 30.05
C GLU A 434 6.60 22.67 29.12
N VAL A 435 5.48 21.98 29.42
CA VAL A 435 4.25 22.06 28.60
C VAL A 435 3.54 23.39 28.82
N ASP A 436 3.50 23.86 30.06
CA ASP A 436 2.90 25.15 30.43
C ASP A 436 3.69 26.34 29.86
N LYS A 437 5.03 26.24 29.76
CA LYS A 437 5.85 27.30 29.15
C LYS A 437 5.60 27.43 27.63
N GLU A 438 5.43 26.32 26.91
CA GLU A 438 5.11 26.38 25.47
C GLU A 438 3.65 26.79 25.21
N GLN A 439 2.69 26.40 26.06
CA GLN A 439 1.30 26.85 25.95
C GLN A 439 1.14 28.34 26.28
N ASN A 440 1.85 28.85 27.30
CA ASN A 440 1.88 30.28 27.62
C ASN A 440 2.65 31.11 26.58
N ALA A 441 3.59 30.52 25.85
CA ALA A 441 4.19 31.17 24.69
C ALA A 441 3.19 31.31 23.52
N GLU A 442 2.26 30.35 23.33
CA GLU A 442 1.21 30.45 22.32
C GLU A 442 0.15 31.53 22.66
N SER A 443 -0.21 31.72 23.94
CA SER A 443 -1.16 32.78 24.34
C SER A 443 -0.59 34.18 24.20
N ARG A 444 0.74 34.34 24.32
CA ARG A 444 1.43 35.63 24.16
C ARG A 444 1.74 36.02 22.71
N VAL A 445 1.72 35.09 21.77
CA VAL A 445 1.95 35.37 20.33
C VAL A 445 0.64 35.51 19.56
N ALA A 446 -0.48 35.05 20.12
CA ALA A 446 -1.82 35.21 19.55
C ALA A 446 -2.59 36.42 20.13
N GLY A 447 -1.92 37.29 20.90
CA GLY A 447 -2.46 38.53 21.46
C GLY A 447 -2.07 39.74 20.63
#